data_AF-A0A935YZT6-F1
#
_entry.id   AF-A0A935YZT6-F1
#
_cell.length_a   1.000
_cell.length_b   1.000
_cell.length_c   1.000
_cell.angle_alpha   90.00
_cell.angle_beta   90.00
_cell.angle_gamma   90.00
#
_symmetry.space_group_name_H-M   'P 1'
#
loop_
_entity.id
_entity.type
_entity.pdbx_description
1 polymer ?
#
loop_
_entity_poly.entity_id
_entity_poly.type
_entity_poly.pdbx_seq_one_letter_code
_entity_poly.pdbx_strand_id
1 'polypeptide(L)'
;MYDLVGTMLLTAFAGLHLAPAAAIPLYFKRERELRGHWQAIALPAQPVESSAYRSGGAVVTAHLERAPAVVRWAAASCFVFGAMFLPGAAWAVVGLFAGGVGVTSIPGLVIAALLWSAGIAVLRGDRAAYFEGLRAAKASAALNVLILGLATAAAVLSKDEGFVKLALFTGAYAVASLAQAALLAKAALRIGELHAEASPDEVAERPLPPHLAQLLERKRARAT
;
A
#
# COMPACT_ATOMS: atom_id res chain seq x y z
N MET A 1 -26.65 5.75 -24.93
CA MET A 1 -26.16 5.54 -23.55
C MET A 1 -25.47 4.17 -23.37
N TYR A 2 -26.05 3.07 -23.89
CA TYR A 2 -25.44 1.72 -23.84
C TYR A 2 -24.05 1.61 -24.50
N ASP A 3 -23.80 2.33 -25.59
CA ASP A 3 -22.49 2.35 -26.27
C ASP A 3 -21.37 2.94 -25.40
N LEU A 4 -21.69 3.94 -24.59
CA LEU A 4 -20.72 4.60 -23.72
C LEU A 4 -20.25 3.66 -22.61
N VAL A 5 -21.19 2.92 -21.99
CA VAL A 5 -20.89 1.94 -20.93
C VAL A 5 -20.07 0.78 -21.47
N GLY A 6 -20.41 0.26 -22.66
CA GLY A 6 -19.63 -0.79 -23.33
C GLY A 6 -18.20 -0.34 -23.64
N THR A 7 -18.04 0.87 -24.18
CA THR A 7 -16.72 1.45 -24.48
C THR A 7 -15.90 1.67 -23.21
N MET A 8 -16.53 2.17 -22.13
CA MET A 8 -15.87 2.36 -20.83
C MET A 8 -15.37 1.05 -20.24
N LEU A 9 -16.19 -0.02 -20.28
CA LEU A 9 -15.79 -1.35 -19.81
C LEU A 9 -14.62 -1.92 -20.62
N LEU A 10 -14.61 -1.73 -21.94
CA LEU A 10 -13.55 -2.20 -22.81
C LEU A 10 -12.23 -1.47 -22.56
N THR A 11 -12.27 -0.15 -22.35
CA THR A 11 -11.09 0.62 -21.92
C THR A 11 -10.62 0.29 -20.51
N ALA A 12 -11.54 -0.03 -19.59
CA ALA A 12 -11.18 -0.51 -18.25
C ALA A 12 -10.47 -1.87 -18.33
N PHE A 13 -10.94 -2.79 -19.19
CA PHE A 13 -10.28 -4.06 -19.47
C PHE A 13 -8.90 -3.87 -20.12
N ALA A 14 -8.78 -3.00 -21.12
CA ALA A 14 -7.48 -2.70 -21.74
C ALA A 14 -6.49 -2.11 -20.72
N GLY A 15 -6.96 -1.19 -19.87
CA GLY A 15 -6.18 -0.64 -18.76
C GLY A 15 -5.79 -1.69 -17.72
N LEU A 16 -6.68 -2.64 -17.42
CA LEU A 16 -6.43 -3.75 -16.49
C LEU A 16 -5.31 -4.68 -16.96
N HIS A 17 -5.10 -4.82 -18.28
CA HIS A 17 -4.03 -5.67 -18.84
C HIS A 17 -2.72 -4.91 -19.11
N LEU A 18 -2.80 -3.66 -19.58
CA LEU A 18 -1.63 -2.84 -19.90
C LEU A 18 -0.94 -2.27 -18.65
N ALA A 19 -1.71 -1.89 -17.62
CA ALA A 19 -1.15 -1.30 -16.41
C ALA A 19 -0.22 -2.27 -15.64
N PRO A 20 -0.57 -3.55 -15.40
CA PRO A 20 0.36 -4.51 -14.79
C PRO A 20 1.63 -4.73 -15.62
N ALA A 21 1.51 -4.77 -16.95
CA ALA A 21 2.64 -4.99 -17.85
C ALA A 21 3.71 -3.89 -17.74
N ALA A 22 3.30 -2.64 -17.51
CA ALA A 22 4.23 -1.52 -17.25
C ALA A 22 4.65 -1.42 -15.77
N ALA A 23 3.74 -1.72 -14.84
CA ALA A 23 3.98 -1.63 -13.40
C ALA A 23 5.02 -2.63 -12.90
N ILE A 24 4.97 -3.88 -13.39
CA ILE A 24 5.81 -4.98 -12.91
C ILE A 24 7.30 -4.71 -13.18
N PRO A 25 7.75 -4.36 -14.41
CA PRO A 25 9.14 -4.01 -14.67
C PRO A 25 9.62 -2.82 -13.84
N LEU A 26 8.77 -1.80 -13.65
CA LEU A 26 9.13 -0.63 -12.86
C LEU A 26 9.28 -0.98 -11.38
N TYR A 27 8.39 -1.81 -10.84
CA TYR A 27 8.52 -2.35 -9.48
C TYR A 27 9.85 -3.09 -9.32
N PHE A 28 10.22 -3.99 -10.23
CA PHE A 28 11.50 -4.71 -10.13
C PHE A 28 12.71 -3.79 -10.24
N LYS A 29 12.65 -2.78 -11.11
CA LYS A 29 13.69 -1.74 -11.20
C LYS A 29 13.85 -1.02 -9.86
N ARG A 30 12.76 -0.55 -9.26
CA ARG A 30 12.77 0.16 -7.96
C ARG A 30 13.17 -0.73 -6.80
N GLU A 31 12.73 -1.99 -6.77
CA GLU A 31 13.17 -2.96 -5.75
C GLU A 31 14.68 -3.18 -5.80
N ARG A 32 15.26 -3.27 -6.99
CA ARG A 32 16.71 -3.42 -7.16
C ARG A 32 17.48 -2.18 -6.71
N GLU A 33 17.02 -0.98 -7.08
CA GLU A 33 17.63 0.30 -6.68
C GLU A 33 17.58 0.51 -5.17
N LEU A 34 16.47 0.12 -4.53
CA LEU A 34 16.22 0.39 -3.11
C LEU A 34 16.65 -0.75 -2.18
N ARG A 35 17.11 -1.89 -2.72
CA ARG A 35 17.51 -3.05 -1.92
C ARG A 35 18.56 -2.73 -0.86
N GLY A 36 19.50 -1.83 -1.17
CA GLY A 36 20.55 -1.41 -0.23
C GLY A 36 20.01 -0.76 1.05
N HIS A 37 18.84 -0.11 1.01
CA HIS A 37 18.25 0.51 2.20
C HIS A 37 17.82 -0.52 3.24
N TRP A 38 17.41 -1.72 2.81
CA TRP A 38 17.01 -2.79 3.71
C TRP A 38 18.20 -3.46 4.38
N GLN A 39 19.35 -3.49 3.71
CA GLN A 39 20.59 -4.02 4.27
C GLN A 39 21.11 -3.15 5.41
N ALA A 40 20.79 -1.85 5.42
CA ALA A 40 21.16 -0.94 6.51
C ALA A 40 20.36 -1.16 7.80
N ILE A 41 19.22 -1.86 7.76
CA ILE A 41 18.40 -2.11 8.95
C ILE A 41 19.00 -3.30 9.71
N ALA A 42 19.60 -3.02 10.86
CA ALA A 42 20.10 -4.03 11.78
C ALA A 42 18.92 -4.78 12.41
N LEU A 43 18.96 -6.10 12.38
CA LEU A 43 18.02 -6.96 13.11
C LEU A 43 18.48 -7.12 14.56
N PRO A 44 17.54 -7.36 15.49
CA PRO A 44 17.88 -7.61 16.89
C PRO A 44 18.90 -8.74 16.99
N ALA A 45 19.93 -8.48 17.81
CA ALA A 45 20.96 -9.43 18.18
C ALA A 45 20.35 -10.76 18.62
N GLN A 46 20.58 -11.83 17.87
CA GLN A 46 20.23 -13.16 18.36
C GLN A 46 21.38 -13.70 19.21
N PRO A 47 21.10 -14.20 20.42
CA PRO A 47 22.10 -14.91 21.20
C PRO A 47 22.45 -16.20 20.45
N VAL A 48 23.66 -16.27 19.88
CA VAL A 48 24.20 -17.53 19.37
C VAL A 48 24.60 -18.35 20.58
N GLU A 49 24.14 -19.61 20.67
CA GLU A 49 24.59 -20.54 21.71
C GLU A 49 26.12 -20.50 21.77
N SER A 50 26.65 -20.08 22.93
CA SER A 50 28.08 -20.04 23.17
C SER A 50 28.59 -21.47 23.10
N SER A 51 29.38 -21.78 22.06
CA SER A 51 30.25 -22.95 22.08
C SER A 51 31.04 -22.97 23.40
N ALA A 52 31.24 -24.14 24.00
CA ALA A 52 31.97 -24.33 25.26
C ALA A 52 33.39 -23.71 25.29
N TYR A 53 33.92 -23.28 24.14
CA TYR A 53 35.22 -22.63 23.99
C TYR A 53 35.18 -21.11 23.72
N ARG A 54 34.00 -20.47 23.62
CA ARG A 54 33.86 -19.00 23.51
C ARG A 54 32.94 -18.47 24.61
N SER A 55 33.54 -18.08 25.73
CA SER A 55 32.87 -17.43 26.88
C SER A 55 32.58 -15.94 26.61
N GLY A 56 31.96 -15.66 25.48
CA GLY A 56 31.51 -14.33 25.08
C GLY A 56 30.51 -14.55 23.96
N GLY A 57 29.21 -14.47 24.29
CA GLY A 57 28.14 -14.64 23.31
C GLY A 57 28.37 -13.68 22.15
N ALA A 58 28.78 -14.22 21.00
CA ALA A 58 29.03 -13.42 19.82
C ALA A 58 27.66 -12.90 19.34
N VAL A 59 27.42 -11.61 19.53
CA VAL A 59 26.25 -10.93 18.97
C VAL A 59 26.54 -10.69 17.50
N VAL A 60 25.83 -11.42 16.62
CA VAL A 60 25.85 -11.15 15.18
C VAL A 60 24.68 -10.22 14.88
N THR A 61 24.97 -9.00 14.43
CA THR A 61 23.96 -8.11 13.85
C THR A 61 23.57 -8.68 12.49
N ALA A 62 22.44 -9.38 12.42
CA ALA A 62 21.89 -9.83 11.15
C ALA A 62 21.33 -8.63 10.38
N HIS A 63 21.52 -8.61 9.07
CA HIS A 63 20.96 -7.57 8.19
C HIS A 63 19.93 -8.19 7.26
N LEU A 64 18.91 -7.43 6.88
CA LEU A 64 17.93 -7.90 5.89
C LEU A 64 18.52 -7.80 4.48
N GLU A 65 18.73 -8.93 3.81
CA GLU A 65 19.19 -8.93 2.41
C GLU A 65 18.21 -8.23 1.46
N ARG A 66 16.92 -8.28 1.78
CA ARG A 66 15.81 -7.73 0.99
C ARG A 66 14.65 -7.31 1.90
N ALA A 67 13.77 -6.48 1.34
CA ALA A 67 12.50 -6.12 1.96
C ALA A 67 11.66 -7.38 2.32
N PRO A 68 10.96 -7.39 3.47
CA PRO A 68 10.05 -8.46 3.84
C PRO A 68 9.01 -8.73 2.75
N ALA A 69 8.56 -9.99 2.64
CA ALA A 69 7.59 -10.39 1.61
C ALA A 69 6.31 -9.53 1.64
N VAL A 70 5.79 -9.20 2.83
CA VAL A 70 4.59 -8.35 2.98
C VAL A 70 4.80 -6.94 2.41
N VAL A 71 5.98 -6.36 2.62
CA VAL A 71 6.37 -5.04 2.09
C VAL A 71 6.47 -5.10 0.57
N ARG A 72 7.07 -6.16 0.04
CA ARG A 72 7.21 -6.39 -1.41
C ARG A 72 5.86 -6.54 -2.10
N TRP A 73 4.95 -7.33 -1.53
CA TRP A 73 3.59 -7.49 -2.05
C TRP A 73 2.77 -6.20 -1.95
N ALA A 74 2.90 -5.46 -0.84
CA ALA A 74 2.25 -4.16 -0.67
C ALA A 74 2.75 -3.16 -1.71
N ALA A 75 4.07 -3.07 -1.90
CA ALA A 75 4.65 -2.19 -2.91
C ALA A 75 4.24 -2.59 -4.33
N ALA A 76 4.36 -3.87 -4.70
CA ALA A 76 3.98 -4.37 -6.02
C ALA A 76 2.52 -4.04 -6.33
N SER A 77 1.59 -4.26 -5.38
CA SER A 77 0.19 -3.88 -5.57
C SER A 77 0.02 -2.37 -5.71
N CYS A 78 0.72 -1.54 -4.93
CA CYS A 78 0.72 -0.08 -5.11
C CYS A 78 1.18 0.36 -6.50
N PHE A 79 2.19 -0.29 -7.10
CA PHE A 79 2.61 -0.01 -8.47
C PHE A 79 1.54 -0.40 -9.49
N VAL A 80 0.86 -1.53 -9.31
CA VAL A 80 -0.21 -1.98 -10.22
C VAL A 80 -1.41 -1.02 -10.15
N PHE A 81 -1.92 -0.73 -8.94
CA PHE A 81 -3.03 0.20 -8.75
C PHE A 81 -2.65 1.63 -9.14
N GLY A 82 -1.41 2.05 -8.85
CA GLY A 82 -0.90 3.33 -9.27
C GLY A 82 -0.65 3.43 -10.78
N ALA A 83 -0.36 2.35 -11.49
CA ALA A 83 -0.26 2.38 -12.96
C ALA A 83 -1.64 2.51 -13.64
N MET A 84 -2.71 2.05 -12.98
CA MET A 84 -4.08 2.32 -13.44
C MET A 84 -4.43 3.82 -13.42
N PHE A 85 -3.62 4.65 -12.73
CA PHE A 85 -3.70 6.12 -12.79
C PHE A 85 -3.58 6.66 -14.21
N LEU A 86 -2.63 6.17 -15.01
CA LEU A 86 -2.30 6.73 -16.32
C LEU A 86 -3.50 6.73 -17.28
N PRO A 87 -4.16 5.59 -17.54
CA PRO A 87 -5.36 5.59 -18.38
C PRO A 87 -6.50 6.37 -17.74
N GLY A 88 -6.65 6.34 -16.41
CA GLY A 88 -7.68 7.12 -15.71
C GLY A 88 -7.49 8.64 -15.83
N ALA A 89 -6.24 9.11 -15.73
CA ALA A 89 -5.87 10.51 -15.88
C ALA A 89 -6.10 11.00 -17.30
N ALA A 90 -5.71 10.20 -18.31
CA ALA A 90 -5.97 10.50 -19.71
C ALA A 90 -7.48 10.66 -19.97
N TRP A 91 -8.30 9.73 -19.46
CA TRP A 91 -9.76 9.82 -19.56
C TRP A 91 -10.35 11.00 -18.78
N ALA A 92 -9.83 11.31 -17.59
CA ALA A 92 -10.27 12.45 -16.81
C ALA A 92 -10.04 13.77 -17.55
N VAL A 93 -8.89 13.91 -18.23
CA VAL A 93 -8.59 15.10 -19.05
C VAL A 93 -9.57 15.20 -20.23
N VAL A 94 -9.79 14.10 -20.96
CA VAL A 94 -10.77 14.08 -22.06
C VAL A 94 -12.17 14.42 -21.54
N GLY A 95 -12.59 13.82 -20.43
CA GLY A 95 -13.87 14.08 -19.77
C GLY A 95 -14.01 15.48 -19.21
N LEU A 96 -12.90 16.16 -18.88
CA LEU A 96 -12.92 17.55 -18.44
C LEU A 96 -13.34 18.47 -19.60
N PHE A 97 -12.78 18.25 -20.79
CA PHE A 97 -13.18 18.98 -22.01
C PHE A 97 -14.59 18.60 -22.50
N ALA A 98 -15.05 17.39 -22.21
CA ALA A 98 -16.40 16.91 -22.53
C ALA A 98 -17.44 17.24 -21.44
N GLY A 99 -17.50 18.51 -21.01
CA GLY A 99 -18.56 18.99 -20.10
C GLY A 99 -18.26 18.84 -18.60
N GLY A 100 -16.98 18.82 -18.20
CA GLY A 100 -16.58 18.85 -16.79
C GLY A 100 -16.68 17.51 -16.05
N VAL A 101 -17.04 16.42 -16.74
CA VAL A 101 -17.14 15.07 -16.18
C VAL A 101 -15.82 14.61 -15.55
N GLY A 102 -14.69 15.09 -16.07
CA GLY A 102 -13.35 14.83 -15.56
C GLY A 102 -13.13 15.21 -14.09
N VAL A 103 -13.89 16.19 -13.55
CA VAL A 103 -13.77 16.62 -12.14
C VAL A 103 -14.10 15.48 -11.18
N THR A 104 -15.02 14.59 -11.55
CA THR A 104 -15.39 13.42 -10.75
C THR A 104 -14.24 12.42 -10.56
N SER A 105 -13.21 12.48 -11.41
CA SER A 105 -12.05 11.59 -11.35
C SER A 105 -10.96 12.09 -10.39
N ILE A 106 -11.00 13.35 -9.95
CA ILE A 106 -9.96 13.96 -9.11
C ILE A 106 -9.69 13.15 -7.83
N PRO A 107 -10.70 12.71 -7.04
CA PRO A 107 -10.43 11.93 -5.82
C PRO A 107 -9.69 10.61 -6.11
N GLY A 108 -10.04 9.94 -7.21
CA GLY A 108 -9.38 8.70 -7.64
C GLY A 108 -7.92 8.94 -8.05
N LEU A 109 -7.66 10.03 -8.76
CA LEU A 109 -6.31 10.44 -9.16
C LEU A 109 -5.41 10.74 -7.95
N VAL A 110 -5.95 11.44 -6.95
CA VAL A 110 -5.24 11.74 -5.71
C VAL A 110 -4.87 10.45 -4.96
N ILE A 111 -5.79 9.50 -4.83
CA ILE A 111 -5.50 8.21 -4.18
C ILE A 111 -4.46 7.42 -4.96
N ALA A 112 -4.55 7.35 -6.28
CA ALA A 112 -3.58 6.61 -7.08
C ALA A 112 -2.16 7.19 -6.96
N ALA A 113 -2.03 8.52 -6.93
CA ALA A 113 -0.76 9.20 -6.66
C ALA A 113 -0.24 8.90 -5.24
N LEU A 114 -1.12 8.92 -4.24
CA LEU A 114 -0.77 8.56 -2.85
C LEU A 114 -0.30 7.11 -2.74
N LEU A 115 -0.99 6.17 -3.39
CA LEU A 115 -0.62 4.76 -3.42
C LEU A 115 0.74 4.56 -4.09
N TRP A 116 0.97 5.22 -5.22
CA TRP A 116 2.28 5.18 -5.88
C TRP A 116 3.40 5.69 -4.98
N SER A 117 3.22 6.86 -4.35
CA SER A 117 4.20 7.41 -3.42
C SER A 117 4.44 6.49 -2.23
N ALA A 118 3.37 5.90 -1.67
CA ALA A 118 3.45 4.99 -0.54
C ALA A 118 4.16 3.68 -0.94
N GLY A 119 3.96 3.18 -2.16
CA GLY A 119 4.69 2.02 -2.68
C GLY A 119 6.20 2.27 -2.72
N ILE A 120 6.62 3.45 -3.17
CA ILE A 120 8.04 3.84 -3.17
C ILE A 120 8.56 4.00 -1.73
N ALA A 121 7.81 4.67 -0.85
CA ALA A 121 8.19 4.85 0.55
C ALA A 121 8.35 3.52 1.27
N VAL A 122 7.38 2.63 1.14
CA VAL A 122 7.40 1.29 1.73
C VAL A 122 8.53 0.44 1.14
N LEU A 123 8.95 0.65 -0.12
CA LEU A 123 10.19 0.04 -0.65
C LEU A 123 11.49 0.67 -0.13
N ARG A 124 11.50 1.95 0.25
CA ARG A 124 12.67 2.56 0.91
C ARG A 124 12.86 1.99 2.31
N GLY A 125 11.76 1.66 2.98
CA GLY A 125 11.80 1.09 4.33
C GLY A 125 12.29 2.07 5.39
N ASP A 126 12.23 3.38 5.13
CA ASP A 126 12.56 4.42 6.11
C ASP A 126 11.48 4.54 7.21
N ARG A 127 11.78 5.26 8.31
CA ARG A 127 10.78 5.50 9.38
C ARG A 127 9.57 6.29 8.87
N ALA A 128 9.75 7.14 7.85
CA ALA A 128 8.65 7.91 7.26
C ALA A 128 7.64 7.01 6.52
N ALA A 129 8.09 5.90 5.94
CA ALA A 129 7.26 4.93 5.24
C ALA A 129 6.16 4.33 6.11
N TYR A 130 6.39 4.21 7.42
CA TYR A 130 5.36 3.82 8.38
C TYR A 130 4.16 4.79 8.34
N PHE A 131 4.42 6.09 8.46
CA PHE A 131 3.37 7.11 8.49
C PHE A 131 2.74 7.30 7.11
N GLU A 132 3.55 7.32 6.05
CA GLU A 132 3.07 7.46 4.68
C GLU A 132 2.18 6.27 4.27
N GLY A 133 2.59 5.05 4.59
CA GLY A 133 1.83 3.84 4.31
C GLY A 133 0.49 3.81 5.06
N LEU A 134 0.47 4.16 6.34
CA LEU A 134 -0.78 4.25 7.10
C LEU A 134 -1.69 5.37 6.61
N ARG A 135 -1.14 6.54 6.26
CA ARG A 135 -1.92 7.66 5.69
C ARG A 135 -2.57 7.24 4.37
N ALA A 136 -1.81 6.62 3.48
CA ALA A 136 -2.31 6.14 2.19
C ALA A 136 -3.36 5.03 2.37
N ALA A 137 -3.14 4.09 3.28
CA ALA A 137 -4.12 3.04 3.59
C ALA A 137 -5.44 3.62 4.12
N LYS A 138 -5.38 4.57 5.06
CA LYS A 138 -6.58 5.25 5.60
C LYS A 138 -7.32 6.05 4.52
N ALA A 139 -6.59 6.82 3.72
CA ALA A 139 -7.17 7.60 2.64
C ALA A 139 -7.84 6.70 1.60
N SER A 140 -7.19 5.60 1.20
CA SER A 140 -7.75 4.60 0.30
C SER A 140 -9.03 3.97 0.87
N ALA A 141 -9.01 3.55 2.14
CA ALA A 141 -10.18 2.98 2.79
C ALA A 141 -11.36 3.96 2.86
N ALA A 142 -11.10 5.21 3.27
CA ALA A 142 -12.12 6.25 3.36
C ALA A 142 -12.77 6.54 2.00
N LEU A 143 -11.97 6.64 0.93
CA LEU A 143 -12.50 6.87 -0.41
C LEU A 143 -13.35 5.69 -0.90
N ASN A 144 -12.92 4.46 -0.67
CA ASN A 144 -13.69 3.27 -1.06
C ASN A 144 -15.04 3.21 -0.35
N VAL A 145 -15.08 3.52 0.96
CA VAL A 145 -16.34 3.58 1.71
C VAL A 145 -17.26 4.65 1.13
N LEU A 146 -16.74 5.83 0.80
CA LEU A 146 -17.52 6.91 0.18
C LEU A 146 -18.08 6.49 -1.18
N ILE A 147 -17.24 5.95 -2.07
CA ILE A 147 -17.61 5.53 -3.41
C ILE A 147 -18.67 4.42 -3.35
N LEU A 148 -18.49 3.42 -2.48
CA LEU A 148 -19.47 2.35 -2.27
C LEU A 148 -20.80 2.90 -1.79
N GLY A 149 -20.78 3.83 -0.82
CA GLY A 149 -21.99 4.48 -0.32
C GLY A 149 -22.75 5.22 -1.43
N LEU A 150 -22.05 6.02 -2.23
CA LEU A 150 -22.63 6.74 -3.35
C LEU A 150 -23.16 5.81 -4.44
N ALA A 151 -22.40 4.78 -4.84
CA ALA A 151 -22.82 3.81 -5.85
C ALA A 151 -24.05 3.02 -5.39
N THR A 152 -24.10 2.63 -4.12
CA THR A 152 -25.25 1.92 -3.52
C THR A 152 -26.47 2.83 -3.46
N ALA A 153 -26.32 4.07 -3.02
CA ALA A 153 -27.41 5.05 -2.99
C ALA A 153 -27.96 5.30 -4.41
N ALA A 154 -27.08 5.47 -5.41
CA ALA A 154 -27.49 5.66 -6.80
C ALA A 154 -28.27 4.45 -7.34
N ALA A 155 -27.84 3.22 -7.05
CA ALA A 155 -28.54 2.01 -7.45
C ALA A 155 -29.93 1.90 -6.80
N VAL A 156 -30.03 2.18 -5.49
CA VAL A 156 -31.30 2.10 -4.75
C VAL A 156 -32.28 3.18 -5.18
N LEU A 157 -31.81 4.42 -5.39
CA LEU A 157 -32.68 5.56 -5.72
C LEU A 157 -33.14 5.57 -7.17
N SER A 158 -32.29 5.16 -8.12
CA SER A 158 -32.63 5.17 -9.55
C SER A 158 -33.53 4.00 -9.97
N LYS A 159 -33.42 2.84 -9.29
CA LYS A 159 -34.05 1.56 -9.68
C LYS A 159 -33.71 1.11 -11.11
N ASP A 160 -32.65 1.67 -11.70
CA ASP A 160 -32.22 1.37 -13.07
C ASP A 160 -31.13 0.29 -13.04
N GLU A 161 -31.28 -0.72 -13.90
CA GLU A 161 -30.37 -1.87 -13.96
C GLU A 161 -28.92 -1.49 -14.28
N GLY A 162 -28.71 -0.41 -15.03
CA GLY A 162 -27.38 0.13 -15.32
C GLY A 162 -26.67 0.59 -14.06
N PHE A 163 -27.36 1.26 -13.14
CA PHE A 163 -26.80 1.66 -11.85
C PHE A 163 -26.55 0.47 -10.92
N VAL A 164 -27.40 -0.56 -10.96
CA VAL A 164 -27.15 -1.81 -10.21
C VAL A 164 -25.88 -2.50 -10.71
N LYS A 165 -25.70 -2.64 -12.04
CA LYS A 165 -24.48 -3.20 -12.64
C LYS A 165 -23.24 -2.38 -12.29
N LEU A 166 -23.35 -1.05 -12.33
CA LEU A 166 -22.29 -0.14 -11.93
C LEU A 166 -21.92 -0.33 -10.45
N ALA A 167 -22.91 -0.44 -9.56
CA ALA A 167 -22.67 -0.67 -8.13
C ALA A 167 -21.99 -2.01 -7.86
N LEU A 168 -22.37 -3.09 -8.55
CA LEU A 168 -21.71 -4.39 -8.44
C LEU A 168 -20.25 -4.35 -8.91
N PHE A 169 -20.01 -3.72 -10.06
CA PHE A 169 -18.65 -3.57 -10.60
C PHE A 169 -17.76 -2.72 -9.66
N THR A 170 -18.31 -1.61 -9.16
CA THR A 170 -17.66 -0.75 -8.16
C THR A 170 -17.40 -1.52 -6.87
N GLY A 171 -18.34 -2.37 -6.45
CA GLY A 171 -18.22 -3.30 -5.33
C GLY A 171 -17.00 -4.20 -5.43
N ALA A 172 -16.87 -4.91 -6.55
CA ALA A 172 -15.74 -5.82 -6.80
C ALA A 172 -14.39 -5.07 -6.77
N TYR A 173 -14.32 -3.89 -7.39
CA TYR A 173 -13.11 -3.06 -7.38
C TYR A 173 -12.77 -2.57 -5.97
N ALA A 174 -13.77 -2.12 -5.21
CA ALA A 174 -13.56 -1.62 -3.85
C ALA A 174 -13.05 -2.72 -2.92
N VAL A 175 -13.50 -3.97 -3.07
CA VAL A 175 -12.94 -5.11 -2.31
C VAL A 175 -11.45 -5.28 -2.59
N ALA A 176 -11.04 -5.25 -3.85
CA ALA A 176 -9.63 -5.34 -4.22
C ALA A 176 -8.81 -4.17 -3.66
N SER A 177 -9.36 -2.95 -3.72
CA SER A 177 -8.72 -1.75 -3.20
C SER A 177 -8.61 -1.75 -1.66
N LEU A 178 -9.63 -2.24 -0.95
CA LEU A 178 -9.61 -2.41 0.50
C LEU A 178 -8.60 -3.48 0.94
N ALA A 179 -8.50 -4.59 0.20
CA ALA A 179 -7.49 -5.61 0.44
C ALA A 179 -6.07 -5.04 0.26
N GLN A 180 -5.86 -4.20 -0.76
CA GLN A 180 -4.61 -3.48 -0.97
C GLN A 180 -4.31 -2.49 0.17
N ALA A 181 -5.30 -1.73 0.64
CA ALA A 181 -5.15 -0.83 1.78
C ALA A 181 -4.76 -1.58 3.06
N ALA A 182 -5.39 -2.73 3.32
CA ALA A 182 -5.06 -3.60 4.45
C ALA A 182 -3.64 -4.15 4.35
N LEU A 183 -3.22 -4.59 3.15
CA LEU A 183 -1.86 -5.06 2.89
C LEU A 183 -0.82 -3.95 3.11
N LEU A 184 -1.12 -2.73 2.66
CA LEU A 184 -0.26 -1.56 2.86
C LEU A 184 -0.14 -1.18 4.36
N ALA A 185 -1.25 -1.21 5.10
CA ALA A 185 -1.24 -0.99 6.54
C ALA A 185 -0.39 -2.06 7.27
N LYS A 186 -0.53 -3.33 6.87
CA LYS A 186 0.28 -4.43 7.42
C LYS A 186 1.77 -4.26 7.12
N ALA A 187 2.12 -3.82 5.91
CA ALA A 187 3.50 -3.52 5.54
C ALA A 187 4.07 -2.35 6.33
N ALA A 188 3.31 -1.26 6.48
CA ALA A 188 3.70 -0.10 7.28
C ALA A 188 3.95 -0.49 8.75
N LEU A 189 3.03 -1.23 9.37
CA LEU A 189 3.21 -1.73 10.73
C LEU A 189 4.48 -2.58 10.85
N ARG A 190 4.75 -3.46 9.89
CA ARG A 190 5.97 -4.28 9.91
C ARG A 190 7.26 -3.45 9.82
N ILE A 191 7.26 -2.37 9.05
CA ILE A 191 8.38 -1.41 9.00
C ILE A 191 8.57 -0.75 10.37
N GLY A 192 7.47 -0.31 10.99
CA GLY A 192 7.50 0.27 12.33
C GLY A 192 8.07 -0.67 13.39
N GLU A 193 7.69 -1.95 13.36
CA GLU A 193 8.24 -2.98 14.26
C GLU A 193 9.75 -3.15 14.07
N LEU A 194 10.22 -3.28 12.82
CA LEU A 194 11.65 -3.47 12.53
C LEU A 194 12.49 -2.30 13.03
N HIS A 195 12.03 -1.06 12.85
CA HIS A 195 12.72 0.13 13.36
C HIS A 195 12.69 0.27 14.87
N ALA A 196 11.66 -0.27 15.54
CA ALA A 196 11.58 -0.28 16.99
C ALA A 196 12.47 -1.39 17.60
N GLU A 197 12.60 -2.52 16.92
CA GLU A 197 13.48 -3.63 17.30
C GLU A 197 14.98 -3.28 17.10
N ALA A 198 15.31 -2.50 16.06
CA ALA A 198 16.69 -2.15 15.69
C ALA A 198 17.38 -1.13 16.62
N SER A 199 16.62 -0.25 17.29
CA SER A 199 17.17 0.84 18.11
C SER A 199 16.33 1.08 19.36
N PRO A 200 16.43 0.21 20.38
CA PRO A 200 15.64 0.33 21.61
C PRO A 200 15.98 1.60 22.40
N ASP A 201 17.18 2.16 22.24
CA ASP A 201 17.66 3.34 22.96
C ASP A 201 17.24 4.67 22.29
N GLU A 202 17.14 4.75 20.95
CA GLU A 202 16.60 5.94 20.26
C GLU A 202 15.07 6.06 20.38
N VAL A 203 14.37 5.00 20.79
CA VAL A 203 12.92 5.06 21.10
C VAL A 203 12.64 6.04 22.25
N ALA A 204 13.65 6.36 23.07
CA ALA A 204 13.57 7.38 24.11
C ALA A 204 13.47 8.82 23.55
N GLU A 205 14.03 9.10 22.36
CA GLU A 205 14.08 10.47 21.80
C GLU A 205 12.88 10.83 20.91
N ARG A 206 12.19 9.84 20.33
CA ARG A 206 10.90 10.04 19.66
C ARG A 206 9.92 8.96 20.12
N PRO A 207 8.87 9.31 20.88
CA PRO A 207 7.96 8.32 21.41
C PRO A 207 7.32 7.55 20.26
N LEU A 208 7.45 6.22 20.31
CA LEU A 208 6.71 5.32 19.45
C LEU A 208 5.21 5.63 19.55
N PRO A 209 4.44 5.49 18.45
CA PRO A 209 2.99 5.52 18.53
C PRO A 209 2.51 4.56 19.63
N PRO A 210 1.55 4.96 20.49
CA PRO A 210 1.20 4.22 21.70
C PRO A 210 0.78 2.77 21.42
N HIS A 211 0.17 2.49 20.26
CA HIS A 211 -0.19 1.13 19.87
C HIS A 211 1.02 0.24 19.54
N LEU A 212 2.11 0.80 19.00
CA LEU A 212 3.35 0.06 18.74
C LEU A 212 4.07 -0.24 20.05
N ALA A 213 4.11 0.71 20.98
CA ALA A 213 4.67 0.51 22.32
C ALA A 213 3.95 -0.66 23.04
N GLN A 214 2.61 -0.65 23.07
CA GLN A 214 1.82 -1.74 23.65
C GLN A 214 2.04 -3.09 22.95
N LEU A 215 2.23 -3.11 21.63
CA LEU A 215 2.50 -4.32 20.87
C LEU A 215 3.86 -4.94 21.22
N LEU A 216 4.87 -4.10 21.38
CA LEU A 216 6.22 -4.52 21.79
C LEU A 216 6.23 -5.04 23.22
N GLU A 217 5.53 -4.38 24.14
CA GLU A 217 5.36 -4.85 25.52
C GLU A 217 4.69 -6.24 25.55
N ARG A 218 3.60 -6.43 24.79
CA ARG A 218 2.92 -7.74 24.68
C ARG A 218 3.81 -8.83 24.08
N LYS A 219 4.66 -8.48 23.11
CA LYS A 219 5.63 -9.43 22.53
C LYS A 219 6.71 -9.79 23.55
N ARG A 220 7.25 -8.82 24.29
CA ARG A 220 8.24 -9.04 25.36
C ARG A 220 7.68 -9.95 26.46
N ALA A 221 6.46 -9.68 26.92
CA ALA A 221 5.79 -10.49 27.95
C ALA A 221 5.49 -11.94 27.53
N ARG A 222 5.51 -12.26 26.23
CA ARG A 222 5.36 -13.63 25.72
C ARG A 222 6.70 -14.35 25.51
N ALA A 223 7.81 -13.63 25.53
CA ALA A 223 9.15 -14.17 25.33
C ALA A 223 9.84 -14.53 26.66
N THR A 224 9.30 -14.05 27.79
CA THR A 224 9.65 -14.42 29.17
C THR A 224 8.77 -15.54 29.68
#